data_AF-A0A1A8TXF6-F1
#
_entry.id   AF-A0A1A8TXF6-F1
#
_cell.length_a   1.000
_cell.length_b   1.000
_cell.length_c   1.000
_cell.angle_alpha   90.00
_cell.angle_beta   90.00
_cell.angle_gamma   90.00
#
_symmetry.space_group_name_H-M   'P 1'
#
loop_
_entity.id
_entity.type
_entity.pdbx_description
1 polymer ?
#
loop_
_entity_poly.entity_id
_entity_poly.type
_entity_poly.pdbx_seq_one_letter_code
_entity_poly.pdbx_strand_id
1 'polypeptide(L)'
;MTDPEEHWKTDGAFSDSGFDTSFFAETARKGSIVSRANSIGSTSASSVPNTDDEDSDYRHETSFKDSFKDRRRQAHTQAEQKRRDAIKKGYGDLQSIVPTCQQQSEFAVGAQKISKATVLQKSRNLLQFEHFYTELLVEKKNSVQTIIKPFSYFKMCRLCVRHDE
;
A
#
# COMPACT_ATOMS: atom_id res chain seq x y z
N MET A 1 -29.96 -16.40 14.76
CA MET A 1 -28.86 -16.85 13.88
C MET A 1 -28.82 -15.83 12.76
N THR A 2 -27.94 -14.85 12.82
CA THR A 2 -27.90 -13.76 11.85
C THR A 2 -26.48 -13.71 11.30
N ASP A 3 -26.40 -13.98 10.00
CA ASP A 3 -25.18 -14.12 9.19
C ASP A 3 -24.59 -12.74 8.88
N PRO A 4 -23.26 -12.51 9.03
CA PRO A 4 -22.62 -11.26 8.62
C PRO A 4 -21.58 -11.50 7.51
N GLU A 5 -22.03 -11.66 6.27
CA GLU A 5 -21.21 -11.37 5.08
C GLU A 5 -21.82 -10.23 4.26
N GLU A 6 -20.95 -9.45 3.60
CA GLU A 6 -21.21 -8.34 2.65
C GLU A 6 -21.38 -6.92 3.23
N HIS A 7 -20.28 -6.31 3.71
CA HIS A 7 -20.19 -4.87 4.02
C HIS A 7 -19.46 -4.03 2.94
N TRP A 8 -18.98 -4.60 1.83
CA TRP A 8 -18.05 -3.86 0.96
C TRP A 8 -18.69 -3.05 -0.18
N LYS A 9 -20.03 -2.95 -0.28
CA LYS A 9 -20.70 -2.07 -1.25
C LYS A 9 -20.89 -0.68 -0.70
N THR A 10 -19.89 0.19 -0.91
CA THR A 10 -20.07 1.64 -0.79
C THR A 10 -20.12 2.24 -2.19
N ASP A 11 -21.30 2.68 -2.59
CA ASP A 11 -21.57 3.48 -3.78
C ASP A 11 -20.91 4.85 -3.65
N GLY A 12 -19.68 4.96 -4.14
CA GLY A 12 -18.97 6.24 -4.26
C GLY A 12 -19.35 6.92 -5.58
N ALA A 13 -20.39 7.74 -5.54
CA ALA A 13 -20.77 8.65 -6.62
C ALA A 13 -19.56 9.48 -7.09
N PHE A 14 -19.18 9.30 -8.35
CA PHE A 14 -18.08 10.00 -9.00
C PHE A 14 -18.51 11.45 -9.24
N SER A 15 -18.15 12.36 -8.33
CA SER A 15 -18.34 13.79 -8.55
C SER A 15 -17.23 14.30 -9.45
N ASP A 16 -17.64 14.71 -10.65
CA ASP A 16 -16.88 15.51 -11.61
C ASP A 16 -16.37 16.79 -10.92
N SER A 17 -15.06 16.90 -10.76
CA SER A 17 -14.41 18.15 -10.37
C SER A 17 -13.49 18.53 -11.51
N GLY A 18 -13.93 19.56 -12.25
CA GLY A 18 -13.26 20.10 -13.42
C GLY A 18 -11.78 20.35 -13.14
N PHE A 19 -10.93 19.80 -14.02
CA PHE A 19 -9.51 20.06 -14.00
C PHE A 19 -9.19 21.11 -15.08
N ASP A 20 -8.71 22.26 -14.62
CA ASP A 20 -8.38 23.44 -15.41
C ASP A 20 -7.43 23.14 -16.57
N THR A 21 -7.82 23.62 -17.75
CA THR A 21 -7.09 23.53 -19.03
C THR A 21 -5.86 24.46 -19.09
N SER A 22 -5.43 25.04 -17.97
CA SER A 22 -4.42 26.10 -17.90
C SER A 22 -2.98 25.61 -17.72
N PHE A 23 -2.75 24.33 -17.39
CA PHE A 23 -1.38 23.80 -17.23
C PHE A 23 -0.68 23.48 -18.57
N PHE A 24 -1.42 23.39 -19.67
CA PHE A 24 -0.83 23.03 -20.98
C PHE A 24 -0.22 24.21 -21.75
N ALA A 25 -0.48 25.46 -21.34
CA ALA A 25 0.02 26.64 -22.06
C ALA A 25 1.47 27.03 -21.68
N GLU A 26 2.02 26.55 -20.56
CA GLU A 26 3.27 27.06 -19.99
C GLU A 26 4.44 26.07 -20.05
N THR A 27 4.56 25.31 -21.14
CA THR A 27 5.80 24.53 -21.41
C THR A 27 6.40 24.81 -22.79
N ALA A 28 5.86 25.78 -23.55
CA ALA A 28 6.34 26.09 -24.89
C ALA A 28 7.72 26.80 -24.95
N ARG A 29 8.39 27.09 -23.82
CA ARG A 29 9.69 27.78 -23.83
C ARG A 29 10.65 27.34 -22.73
N LYS A 30 11.29 26.17 -22.88
CA LYS A 30 12.75 26.02 -22.65
C LYS A 30 13.24 24.64 -23.09
N GLY A 31 14.21 24.63 -23.99
CA GLY A 31 14.94 23.42 -24.38
C GLY A 31 15.64 22.79 -23.18
N SER A 32 15.43 21.49 -23.00
CA SER A 32 16.24 20.64 -22.14
C SER A 32 16.56 19.36 -22.91
N ILE A 33 17.67 19.41 -23.63
CA ILE A 33 18.38 18.25 -24.16
C ILE A 33 18.66 17.25 -23.03
N VAL A 34 18.02 16.09 -23.08
CA VAL A 34 18.50 14.89 -22.36
C VAL A 34 18.65 13.78 -23.39
N SER A 35 19.90 13.48 -23.71
CA SER A 35 20.30 12.37 -24.57
C SER A 35 19.79 11.05 -24.01
N ARG A 36 19.00 10.32 -24.80
CA ARG A 36 18.71 8.90 -24.57
C ARG A 36 19.24 8.11 -25.75
N ALA A 37 20.53 7.80 -25.73
CA ALA A 37 21.10 6.76 -26.57
C ALA A 37 20.88 5.42 -25.86
N ASN A 38 19.92 4.63 -26.34
CA ASN A 38 19.94 3.18 -26.19
C ASN A 38 19.25 2.57 -27.42
N SER A 39 19.99 2.51 -28.52
CA SER A 39 19.58 1.87 -29.76
C SER A 39 19.76 0.35 -29.64
N ILE A 40 18.68 -0.37 -29.35
CA ILE A 40 18.57 -1.79 -29.68
C ILE A 40 18.03 -1.88 -31.10
N GLY A 41 18.95 -1.80 -32.07
CA GLY A 41 18.64 -1.96 -33.49
C GLY A 41 19.21 -3.27 -33.99
N SER A 42 18.36 -4.25 -34.27
CA SER A 42 18.51 -5.25 -35.35
C SER A 42 17.37 -6.26 -35.30
N THR A 43 16.32 -6.03 -36.08
CA THR A 43 15.59 -7.11 -36.77
C THR A 43 15.16 -6.58 -38.13
N SER A 44 15.92 -6.95 -39.16
CA SER A 44 15.54 -6.78 -40.56
C SER A 44 14.52 -7.85 -40.92
N ALA A 45 13.32 -7.47 -41.37
CA ALA A 45 12.42 -8.39 -42.07
C ALA A 45 11.50 -7.62 -43.04
N SER A 46 11.84 -7.73 -44.33
CA SER A 46 10.96 -7.89 -45.49
C SER A 46 9.84 -6.86 -45.74
N SER A 47 10.06 -5.99 -46.73
CA SER A 47 9.04 -5.20 -47.44
C SER A 47 8.22 -6.07 -48.41
N VAL A 48 6.89 -6.04 -48.28
CA VAL A 48 5.95 -6.52 -49.31
C VAL A 48 5.28 -5.27 -49.89
N PRO A 49 5.37 -4.98 -51.21
CA PRO A 49 4.57 -3.92 -51.82
C PRO A 49 3.28 -4.55 -52.37
N ASN A 50 2.15 -4.17 -51.81
CA ASN A 50 0.84 -4.57 -52.32
C ASN A 50 -0.07 -3.33 -52.38
N THR A 51 -0.17 -2.83 -53.60
CA THR A 51 -1.34 -2.21 -54.26
C THR A 51 -2.11 -1.11 -53.51
N ASP A 52 -1.81 0.10 -53.96
CA ASP A 52 -2.73 1.23 -54.21
C ASP A 52 -4.12 0.78 -54.71
N ASP A 53 -5.18 0.99 -53.90
CA ASP A 53 -6.46 1.62 -54.26
C ASP A 53 -7.37 1.75 -53.01
N GLU A 54 -8.16 2.83 -52.89
CA GLU A 54 -9.10 3.23 -51.81
C GLU A 54 -8.59 4.16 -50.67
N ASP A 55 -8.26 5.41 -51.02
CA ASP A 55 -8.06 6.53 -50.07
C ASP A 55 -9.34 7.40 -49.99
N SER A 56 -10.18 7.18 -48.98
CA SER A 56 -11.08 8.26 -48.46
C SER A 56 -11.58 8.10 -47.02
N ASP A 57 -11.44 6.94 -46.34
CA ASP A 57 -11.97 6.76 -44.97
C ASP A 57 -10.91 6.61 -43.84
N TYR A 58 -9.61 6.56 -44.15
CA TYR A 58 -8.56 6.19 -43.19
C TYR A 58 -8.17 7.29 -42.18
N ARG A 59 -8.52 8.55 -42.46
CA ARG A 59 -8.14 9.71 -41.63
C ARG A 59 -8.97 9.86 -40.37
N HIS A 60 -10.20 9.32 -40.34
CA HIS A 60 -11.07 9.43 -39.18
C HIS A 60 -10.90 8.26 -38.20
N GLU A 61 -10.68 7.04 -38.71
CA GLU A 61 -10.56 5.84 -37.88
C GLU A 61 -9.25 5.80 -37.05
N THR A 62 -8.16 6.31 -37.62
CA THR A 62 -6.85 6.43 -36.93
C THR A 62 -6.91 7.38 -35.74
N SER A 63 -7.58 8.53 -35.89
CA SER A 63 -7.77 9.50 -34.80
C SER A 63 -8.64 8.94 -33.66
N PHE A 64 -9.69 8.19 -33.99
CA PHE A 64 -10.56 7.53 -33.00
C PHE A 64 -9.82 6.40 -32.25
N LYS A 65 -9.06 5.58 -32.99
CA LYS A 65 -8.26 4.47 -32.44
C LYS A 65 -7.10 4.96 -31.56
N ASP A 66 -6.48 6.09 -31.91
CA ASP A 66 -5.44 6.71 -31.09
C ASP A 66 -6.02 7.38 -29.84
N SER A 67 -7.21 7.99 -29.93
CA SER A 67 -7.95 8.51 -28.77
C SER A 67 -8.28 7.41 -27.75
N PHE A 68 -8.65 6.22 -28.20
CA PHE A 68 -8.89 5.06 -27.33
C PHE A 68 -7.61 4.55 -26.65
N LYS A 69 -6.49 4.49 -27.38
CA LYS A 69 -5.19 4.12 -26.80
C LYS A 69 -4.72 5.14 -25.77
N ASP A 70 -4.91 6.43 -26.03
CA ASP A 70 -4.56 7.49 -25.09
C ASP A 70 -5.46 7.47 -23.85
N ARG A 71 -6.76 7.23 -24.00
CA ARG A 71 -7.66 7.02 -22.85
C ARG A 71 -7.21 5.86 -21.98
N ARG A 72 -6.78 4.75 -22.60
CA ARG A 72 -6.21 3.60 -21.86
C ARG A 72 -4.92 3.96 -21.14
N ARG A 73 -4.01 4.71 -21.78
CA ARG A 73 -2.76 5.18 -21.16
C ARG A 73 -3.02 6.12 -19.97
N GLN A 74 -3.98 7.02 -20.11
CA GLN A 74 -4.38 7.95 -19.04
C GLN A 74 -5.00 7.19 -17.86
N ALA A 75 -5.94 6.29 -18.12
CA ALA A 75 -6.53 5.44 -17.08
C ALA A 75 -5.47 4.61 -16.34
N HIS A 76 -4.52 4.02 -17.07
CA HIS A 76 -3.42 3.28 -16.48
C HIS A 76 -2.53 4.18 -15.59
N THR A 77 -2.18 5.38 -16.07
CA THR A 77 -1.41 6.35 -15.29
C THR A 77 -2.14 6.78 -14.02
N GLN A 78 -3.45 7.03 -14.11
CA GLN A 78 -4.28 7.42 -12.97
C GLN A 78 -4.37 6.30 -11.92
N ALA A 79 -4.61 5.07 -12.35
CA ALA A 79 -4.67 3.91 -11.44
C ALA A 79 -3.33 3.67 -10.73
N GLU A 80 -2.22 3.80 -11.45
CA GLU A 80 -0.87 3.70 -10.89
C GLU A 80 -0.62 4.81 -9.85
N GLN A 81 -1.00 6.05 -10.16
CA GLN A 81 -0.84 7.17 -9.23
C GLN A 81 -1.65 6.96 -7.94
N LYS A 82 -2.91 6.53 -8.07
CA LYS A 82 -3.75 6.16 -6.93
C LYS A 82 -3.10 5.08 -6.07
N ARG A 83 -2.49 4.05 -6.69
CA ARG A 83 -1.73 3.02 -5.96
C ARG A 83 -0.53 3.61 -5.22
N ARG A 84 0.26 4.47 -5.87
CA ARG A 84 1.42 5.13 -5.26
C ARG A 84 1.02 5.99 -4.05
N ASP A 85 -0.09 6.71 -4.16
CA ASP A 85 -0.56 7.60 -3.09
C ASP A 85 -1.15 6.82 -1.92
N ALA A 86 -1.87 5.73 -2.17
CA ALA A 86 -2.30 4.80 -1.11
C ALA A 86 -1.11 4.22 -0.34
N ILE A 87 -0.07 3.78 -1.04
CA ILE A 87 1.17 3.30 -0.41
C ILE A 87 1.84 4.41 0.39
N LYS A 88 1.98 5.61 -0.19
CA LYS A 88 2.59 6.77 0.47
C LYS A 88 1.87 7.12 1.78
N LYS A 89 0.53 7.10 1.77
CA LYS A 89 -0.30 7.30 2.96
C LYS A 89 -0.02 6.20 4.00
N GLY A 90 -0.01 4.93 3.60
CA GLY A 90 0.28 3.81 4.51
C GLY A 90 1.64 3.91 5.21
N TYR A 91 2.67 4.50 4.58
CA TYR A 91 3.94 4.77 5.25
C TYR A 91 3.86 5.88 6.31
N GLY A 92 2.98 6.86 6.13
CA GLY A 92 2.70 7.88 7.15
C GLY A 92 1.96 7.29 8.33
N ASP A 93 0.90 6.53 8.07
CA ASP A 93 0.12 5.83 9.09
C ASP A 93 1.02 4.85 9.90
N LEU A 94 1.87 4.09 9.21
CA LEU A 94 2.83 3.18 9.84
C LEU A 94 3.85 3.89 10.74
N GLN A 95 4.33 5.08 10.35
CA GLN A 95 5.26 5.85 11.20
C GLN A 95 4.60 6.32 12.50
N SER A 96 3.30 6.58 12.48
CA SER A 96 2.54 7.06 13.65
C SER A 96 2.34 5.99 14.72
N ILE A 97 2.24 4.72 14.31
CA ILE A 97 2.04 3.59 15.24
C ILE A 97 3.33 2.93 15.69
N VAL A 98 4.45 3.14 14.98
CA VAL A 98 5.75 2.57 15.34
C VAL A 98 6.50 3.54 16.25
N PRO A 99 6.64 3.25 17.56
CA PRO A 99 7.12 4.23 18.54
C PRO A 99 8.53 4.77 18.21
N THR A 100 9.40 3.90 17.69
CA THR A 100 10.78 4.25 17.32
C THR A 100 10.86 5.11 16.06
N CYS A 101 9.83 5.12 15.20
CA CYS A 101 9.74 6.01 14.05
C CYS A 101 9.26 7.39 14.50
N GLN A 102 8.25 7.45 15.37
CA GLN A 102 7.70 8.69 15.91
C GLN A 102 8.75 9.50 16.70
N GLN A 103 9.49 8.85 17.61
CA GLN A 103 10.56 9.50 18.37
C GLN A 103 11.64 10.09 17.47
N GLN A 104 11.98 9.41 16.37
CA GLN A 104 12.95 9.95 15.40
C GLN A 104 12.40 11.14 14.63
N SER A 105 11.11 11.17 14.29
CA SER A 105 10.52 12.34 13.65
C SER A 105 10.43 13.55 14.58
N GLU A 106 10.20 13.33 15.87
CA GLU A 106 10.13 14.42 16.87
C GLU A 106 11.52 14.97 17.22
N PHE A 107 12.54 14.11 17.28
CA PHE A 107 13.91 14.52 17.65
C PHE A 107 14.74 14.98 16.44
N ALA A 108 14.36 14.62 15.21
CA ALA A 108 14.99 15.10 13.99
C ALA A 108 14.55 16.54 13.69
N VAL A 109 14.99 17.48 14.51
CA VAL A 109 14.89 18.93 14.26
C VAL A 109 15.81 19.26 13.08
N GLY A 110 15.27 19.18 11.85
CA GLY A 110 15.98 19.59 10.64
C GLY A 110 16.14 18.51 9.58
N ALA A 111 15.12 18.39 8.72
CA ALA A 111 15.19 17.94 7.33
C ALA A 111 15.47 16.46 6.96
N GLN A 112 15.98 15.59 7.84
CA GLN A 112 16.15 14.17 7.47
C GLN A 112 14.92 13.31 7.80
N LYS A 113 14.04 13.17 6.80
CA LYS A 113 12.94 12.19 6.82
C LYS A 113 13.48 10.76 6.92
N ILE A 114 12.90 9.96 7.81
CA ILE A 114 13.24 8.53 7.96
C ILE A 114 13.03 7.78 6.63
N SER A 115 13.97 6.89 6.28
CA SER A 115 13.90 6.15 5.01
C SER A 115 12.80 5.08 5.03
N LYS A 116 12.21 4.76 3.87
CA LYS A 116 11.20 3.69 3.75
C LYS A 116 11.71 2.35 4.26
N ALA A 117 12.97 2.01 3.96
CA ALA A 117 13.60 0.79 4.43
C ALA A 117 13.69 0.76 5.97
N THR A 118 14.08 1.89 6.57
CA THR A 118 14.17 2.02 8.02
C THR A 118 12.80 1.87 8.69
N VAL A 119 11.76 2.50 8.14
CA VAL A 119 10.38 2.35 8.65
C VAL A 119 9.97 0.87 8.63
N LEU A 120 10.16 0.18 7.51
CA LEU A 120 9.82 -1.24 7.39
C LEU A 120 10.60 -2.11 8.38
N GLN A 121 11.89 -1.87 8.53
CA GLN A 121 12.73 -2.64 9.45
C GLN A 121 12.28 -2.44 10.91
N LYS A 122 12.05 -1.19 11.33
CA LYS A 122 11.56 -0.89 12.68
C LYS A 122 10.19 -1.49 12.96
N SER A 123 9.30 -1.47 11.97
CA SER A 123 7.97 -2.07 12.06
C SER A 123 8.06 -3.58 12.28
N ARG A 124 8.95 -4.27 11.55
CA ARG A 124 9.20 -5.69 11.76
C ARG A 124 9.73 -5.97 13.16
N ASN A 125 10.70 -5.18 13.61
CA ASN A 125 11.29 -5.35 14.94
C ASN A 125 10.24 -5.17 16.06
N LEU A 126 9.29 -4.24 15.89
CA LEU A 126 8.18 -4.06 16.83
C LEU A 126 7.33 -5.33 16.94
N LEU A 127 6.89 -5.89 15.81
CA LEU A 127 6.09 -7.13 15.81
C LEU A 127 6.84 -8.30 16.45
N GLN A 128 8.13 -8.43 16.17
CA GLN A 128 8.98 -9.47 16.77
C GLN A 128 9.10 -9.29 18.29
N PHE A 129 9.28 -8.05 18.75
CA PHE A 129 9.34 -7.72 20.17
C PHE A 129 8.00 -8.01 20.86
N GLU A 130 6.88 -7.60 20.28
CA GLU A 130 5.54 -7.86 20.83
C GLU A 130 5.25 -9.36 20.93
N HIS A 131 5.64 -10.14 19.91
CA HIS A 131 5.51 -11.60 19.94
C HIS A 131 6.31 -12.21 21.11
N PHE A 132 7.60 -11.90 21.18
CA PHE A 132 8.48 -12.38 22.24
C PHE A 132 7.97 -12.00 23.65
N TYR A 133 7.54 -10.74 23.81
CA TYR A 133 7.00 -10.26 25.07
C TYR A 133 5.70 -11.00 25.44
N THR A 134 4.84 -11.28 24.46
CA THR A 134 3.61 -12.05 24.67
C THR A 134 3.93 -13.47 25.14
N GLU A 135 4.90 -14.17 24.52
CA GLU A 135 5.34 -15.50 24.95
C GLU A 135 5.88 -15.50 26.38
N LEU A 136 6.71 -14.51 26.74
CA LEU A 136 7.20 -14.34 28.11
C LEU A 136 6.05 -14.10 29.09
N LEU A 137 5.09 -13.25 28.76
CA LEU A 137 3.94 -13.00 29.63
C LEU A 137 3.09 -14.27 29.81
N VAL A 138 2.91 -15.07 28.76
CA VAL A 138 2.22 -16.36 28.84
C VAL A 138 2.98 -17.32 29.76
N GLU A 139 4.30 -17.40 29.63
CA GLU A 139 5.13 -18.21 30.52
C GLU A 139 5.00 -17.77 31.99
N LYS A 140 5.13 -16.46 32.28
CA LYS A 140 4.96 -15.93 33.64
C LYS A 140 3.58 -16.22 34.20
N LYS A 141 2.52 -16.06 33.40
CA LYS A 141 1.15 -16.43 33.79
C LYS A 141 1.03 -17.92 34.09
N ASN A 142 1.65 -18.78 33.29
CA ASN A 142 1.67 -20.22 33.52
C ASN A 142 2.39 -20.58 34.81
N SER A 143 3.55 -19.97 35.10
CA SER A 143 4.27 -20.19 36.37
C SER A 143 3.42 -19.81 37.58
N VAL A 144 2.76 -18.65 37.53
CA VAL A 144 1.85 -18.21 38.61
C VAL A 144 0.68 -19.18 38.76
N GLN A 145 0.08 -19.65 37.66
CA GLN A 145 -1.02 -20.62 37.69
C GLN A 145 -0.61 -21.97 38.28
N THR A 146 0.61 -22.42 38.04
CA THR A 146 1.15 -23.65 38.65
C THR A 146 1.20 -23.54 40.17
N ILE A 147 1.41 -22.35 40.73
CA ILE A 147 1.39 -22.11 42.17
C ILE A 147 -0.05 -21.95 42.67
N ILE A 148 -0.90 -21.17 41.99
CA ILE A 148 -2.27 -20.90 42.45
C ILE A 148 -3.14 -22.16 42.49
N LYS A 149 -3.02 -23.03 41.48
CA LYS A 149 -3.80 -24.28 41.38
C LYS A 149 -3.77 -25.11 42.67
N PRO A 150 -2.60 -25.55 43.18
CA PRO A 150 -2.55 -26.32 44.41
C PRO A 150 -3.12 -25.57 45.61
N PHE A 151 -2.88 -24.26 45.77
CA PHE A 151 -3.53 -23.49 46.85
C PHE A 151 -5.05 -23.53 46.77
N SER A 152 -5.61 -23.42 45.57
CA SER A 152 -7.05 -23.55 45.34
C SER A 152 -7.55 -24.96 45.67
N TYR A 153 -6.84 -26.01 45.25
CA TYR A 153 -7.16 -27.40 45.60
C TYR A 153 -7.12 -27.62 47.13
N PHE A 154 -6.08 -27.16 47.81
CA PHE A 154 -5.97 -27.27 49.27
C PHE A 154 -7.11 -26.54 49.99
N LYS A 155 -7.51 -25.34 49.51
CA LYS A 155 -8.64 -24.59 50.08
C LYS A 155 -9.95 -25.35 49.92
N MET A 156 -10.18 -26.00 48.77
CA MET A 156 -11.37 -26.82 48.52
C MET A 156 -11.40 -28.08 49.40
N CYS A 157 -10.29 -28.83 49.48
CA CYS A 157 -10.22 -30.00 50.37
C CYS A 157 -10.51 -29.64 51.84
N ARG A 158 -9.98 -28.51 52.32
CA ARG A 158 -10.25 -28.02 53.69
C ARG A 158 -11.70 -27.53 53.90
N LEU A 159 -12.40 -27.14 52.83
CA LEU A 159 -13.84 -26.84 52.90
C LEU A 159 -14.66 -28.12 53.00
N CYS A 160 -14.33 -29.17 52.24
CA CYS A 160 -15.00 -30.47 52.33
C CYS A 160 -14.85 -31.08 53.73
N VAL A 161 -13.63 -31.10 54.30
CA VAL A 161 -13.39 -31.67 55.65
C VAL A 161 -14.17 -30.94 56.74
N ARG A 162 -14.40 -29.62 56.60
CA ARG A 162 -15.19 -28.83 57.58
C ARG A 162 -16.71 -29.01 57.46
N HIS A 163 -17.18 -29.67 56.41
CA HIS A 163 -18.62 -29.85 56.17
C HIS A 163 -19.11 -31.26 56.56
N ASP A 164 -18.19 -32.15 56.92
CA ASP A 164 -18.43 -33.52 57.41
C ASP A 164 -18.30 -33.65 58.95
N GLU A 165 -18.00 -32.56 59.68
CA GLU A 165 -18.05 -32.46 61.16
C GLU A 165 -19.26 -31.62 61.61
#